data_AF-A0A0G0LQ90-F1
#
_entry.id   AF-A0A0G0LQ90-F1
#
_cell.length_a   1.000
_cell.length_b   1.000
_cell.length_c   1.000
_cell.angle_alpha   90.00
_cell.angle_beta   90.00
_cell.angle_gamma   90.00
#
_symmetry.space_group_name_H-M   'P 1'
#
loop_
_entity.id
_entity.type
_entity.pdbx_description
1 polymer ?
#
loop_
_entity_poly.entity_id
_entity_poly.type
_entity_poly.pdbx_seq_one_letter_code
_entity_poly.pdbx_strand_id
1 'polypeptide(L)'
;MDYYTLKIGHIARRLPIVSISPKIKIASFNLLGDRELVEYIAQNIYKKIKRLDFDYLVGPEVKVVPLLHELSKLFAKQRYVICRKNIH
;
A
#
# COMPACT_ATOMS: atom_id res chain seq x y z
N MET A 1 -20.71 10.30 9.16
CA MET A 1 -19.43 9.62 8.89
C MET A 1 -18.39 10.66 8.65
N ASP A 2 -17.34 10.67 9.48
CA ASP A 2 -16.23 11.62 9.34
C ASP A 2 -15.24 11.12 8.29
N TYR A 3 -14.62 12.04 7.55
CA TYR A 3 -13.66 11.71 6.51
C TYR A 3 -12.38 12.51 6.68
N TYR A 4 -11.26 11.87 6.39
CA TYR A 4 -9.97 12.52 6.20
C TYR A 4 -9.65 12.61 4.72
N THR A 5 -9.30 13.79 4.23
CA THR A 5 -8.87 13.97 2.83
C THR A 5 -7.38 13.72 2.71
N LEU A 6 -7.01 12.55 2.19
CA LEU A 6 -5.65 12.22 1.82
C LEU A 6 -5.28 13.00 0.55
N LYS A 7 -4.11 13.64 0.55
CA LYS A 7 -3.49 14.25 -0.62
C LYS A 7 -2.08 13.68 -0.82
N ILE A 8 -1.84 13.03 -1.95
CA ILE A 8 -0.55 12.46 -2.34
C ILE A 8 -0.25 12.90 -3.77
N GLY A 9 0.69 13.85 -3.92
CA GLY A 9 0.95 14.47 -5.22
C GLY A 9 -0.30 15.16 -5.76
N HIS A 10 -0.74 14.76 -6.95
CA HIS A 10 -1.97 15.25 -7.58
C HIS A 10 -3.21 14.46 -7.15
N ILE A 11 -3.04 13.33 -6.46
CA ILE A 11 -4.14 12.43 -6.09
C ILE A 11 -4.77 12.90 -4.79
N ALA A 12 -6.09 13.03 -4.78
CA ALA A 12 -6.89 13.26 -3.59
C ALA A 12 -7.90 12.13 -3.36
N ARG A 13 -8.01 11.64 -2.11
CA ARG A 13 -8.98 10.59 -1.72
C ARG A 13 -9.62 10.92 -0.37
N ARG A 14 -10.92 10.68 -0.24
CA ARG A 14 -11.64 10.81 1.04
C ARG A 14 -11.65 9.46 1.74
N LEU A 15 -10.86 9.34 2.80
CA LEU A 15 -10.76 8.13 3.60
C LEU A 15 -11.78 8.20 4.74
N PRO A 16 -12.61 7.17 4.94
CA PRO A 16 -13.52 7.14 6.08
C PRO A 16 -12.73 7.00 7.38
N ILE A 17 -13.08 7.78 8.39
CA ILE A 17 -12.48 7.66 9.73
C ILE A 17 -13.20 6.54 10.47
N VAL A 18 -12.45 5.51 10.87
CA VAL A 18 -12.96 4.32 11.56
C VAL A 18 -12.34 4.20 12.95
N SER A 19 -13.12 3.72 13.92
CA SER A 19 -12.64 3.45 15.27
C SER A 19 -12.03 2.06 15.33
N ILE A 20 -10.82 1.93 15.88
CA ILE A 20 -10.16 0.65 16.12
C ILE A 20 -10.05 0.31 17.61
N SER A 21 -10.26 1.31 18.48
CA SER A 21 -10.43 1.14 19.93
C SER A 21 -11.17 2.37 20.50
N PRO A 22 -11.66 2.34 21.74
CA PRO A 22 -12.44 3.45 22.31
C PRO A 22 -11.76 4.83 22.24
N LYS A 23 -10.42 4.87 22.24
CA LYS A 23 -9.63 6.11 22.22
C LYS A 23 -8.87 6.33 20.91
N ILE A 24 -8.96 5.42 19.94
CA ILE A 24 -8.15 5.48 18.71
C ILE A 24 -9.04 5.36 17.47
N LYS A 25 -8.98 6.39 16.63
CA LYS A 25 -9.56 6.42 15.29
C LYS A 25 -8.45 6.52 14.26
N ILE A 26 -8.65 5.89 13.10
CA ILE A 26 -7.74 5.95 11.97
C ILE A 26 -8.49 6.34 10.69
N ALA A 27 -7.81 6.99 9.76
CA ALA A 27 -8.30 7.10 8.40
C ALA A 27 -8.11 5.74 7.70
N SER A 28 -9.21 5.08 7.34
CA SER A 28 -9.16 3.76 6.70
C SER A 28 -8.59 3.88 5.30
N PHE A 29 -7.36 3.43 5.14
CA PHE A 29 -6.63 3.43 3.89
C PHE A 29 -6.71 2.06 3.22
N ASN A 30 -7.17 2.03 1.97
CA ASN A 30 -7.25 0.81 1.17
C ASN A 30 -6.75 1.07 -0.25
N LEU A 31 -5.92 0.15 -0.73
CA LEU A 31 -5.34 0.18 -2.08
C LEU A 31 -6.11 -0.73 -3.06
N LEU A 32 -6.93 -1.65 -2.54
CA LEU A 32 -7.70 -2.59 -3.36
C LEU A 32 -8.74 -1.81 -4.18
N GLY A 33 -8.62 -1.87 -5.50
CA GLY A 33 -9.50 -1.18 -6.44
C GLY A 33 -9.02 0.22 -6.88
N ASP A 34 -7.94 0.75 -6.31
CA ASP A 34 -7.42 2.09 -6.66
C ASP A 34 -6.08 2.00 -7.40
N ARG A 35 -6.15 1.66 -8.69
CA ARG A 35 -4.96 1.50 -9.54
C ARG A 35 -4.10 2.76 -9.59
N GLU A 36 -4.72 3.92 -9.79
CA GLU A 36 -4.02 5.21 -9.95
C GLU A 36 -3.16 5.52 -8.71
N LEU A 37 -3.74 5.37 -7.52
CA LEU A 37 -3.05 5.58 -6.26
C LEU A 37 -1.91 4.57 -6.08
N VAL A 38 -2.14 3.29 -6.40
CA VAL A 38 -1.13 2.24 -6.30
C VAL A 38 0.07 2.54 -7.19
N GLU A 39 -0.15 2.82 -8.48
CA GLU A 39 0.92 3.11 -9.44
C GLU A 39 1.71 4.35 -9.03
N TYR A 40 1.02 5.40 -8.60
CA TYR A 40 1.67 6.63 -8.15
C TYR A 40 2.54 6.40 -6.92
N ILE A 41 2.02 5.70 -5.91
CA ILE A 41 2.79 5.39 -4.69
C ILE A 41 3.97 4.47 -5.03
N ALA A 42 3.77 3.43 -5.84
CA ALA A 42 4.81 2.48 -6.24
C ALA A 42 5.99 3.20 -6.93
N GLN A 43 5.70 4.09 -7.88
CA GLN A 43 6.72 4.89 -8.57
C GLN A 43 7.51 5.78 -7.60
N ASN A 44 6.83 6.42 -6.64
CA ASN A 44 7.48 7.26 -5.64
C ASN A 44 8.38 6.45 -4.70
N ILE A 45 7.94 5.26 -4.28
CA ILE A 45 8.74 4.35 -3.45
C ILE A 45 9.95 3.85 -4.26
N TYR A 46 9.74 3.37 -5.48
CA TYR A 46 10.81 2.90 -6.36
C TYR A 46 11.89 3.97 -6.53
N LYS A 47 11.53 5.22 -6.86
CA LYS A 47 12.50 6.32 -6.99
C LYS A 47 13.36 6.52 -5.74
N LYS A 48 12.79 6.36 -4.54
CA LYS A 48 13.48 6.52 -3.27
C LYS A 48 14.43 5.36 -2.96
N ILE A 49 14.03 4.14 -3.27
CA ILE A 49 14.74 2.93 -2.80
C ILE A 49 15.37 2.10 -3.92
N LYS A 50 15.35 2.56 -5.18
CA LYS A 50 15.91 1.84 -6.35
C LYS A 50 17.39 1.46 -6.25
N ARG A 51 18.13 2.06 -5.31
CA ARG A 51 19.56 1.76 -5.06
C ARG A 51 19.78 0.70 -3.99
N LEU A 52 18.73 0.28 -3.28
CA LEU A 52 18.83 -0.81 -2.33
C LEU A 52 19.00 -2.12 -3.08
N ASP A 53 19.95 -2.92 -2.62
CA ASP A 53 20.08 -4.31 -3.05
C ASP A 53 19.26 -5.20 -2.10
N PHE A 54 18.41 -6.03 -2.67
CA PHE A 54 17.54 -6.94 -1.92
C PHE A 54 17.00 -8.06 -2.83
N ASP A 55 16.71 -9.20 -2.24
CA ASP A 55 16.21 -10.37 -2.98
C ASP A 55 14.68 -10.35 -3.14
N TYR A 56 13.96 -10.02 -2.07
CA TYR A 56 12.50 -10.18 -1.98
C TYR A 56 11.78 -8.93 -1.47
N LEU A 57 10.58 -8.70 -2.03
CA LEU A 57 9.56 -7.84 -1.44
C LEU A 57 8.66 -8.70 -0.56
N VAL A 58 8.37 -8.25 0.66
CA VAL A 58 7.54 -8.97 1.62
C VAL A 58 6.44 -8.06 2.18
N GLY A 59 5.19 -8.51 2.15
CA GLY A 59 4.02 -7.75 2.59
C GLY A 59 3.25 -8.49 3.69
N PRO A 60 2.72 -7.79 4.71
CA PRO A 60 2.15 -8.45 5.89
C PRO A 60 0.71 -8.98 5.70
N GLU A 61 -0.05 -8.48 4.72
CA GLU A 61 -1.43 -8.91 4.46
C GLU A 61 -1.92 -8.55 3.06
N VAL A 62 -3.16 -8.94 2.73
CA VAL A 62 -3.75 -8.81 1.38
C VAL A 62 -3.91 -7.37 0.88
N LYS A 63 -4.07 -6.38 1.78
CA LYS A 63 -4.32 -4.98 1.37
C LYS A 63 -3.12 -4.34 0.67
N VAL A 64 -1.90 -4.88 0.86
CA VAL A 64 -0.69 -4.37 0.21
C VAL A 64 -0.36 -5.09 -1.09
N VAL A 65 -1.11 -6.15 -1.45
CA VAL A 65 -0.84 -6.97 -2.64
C VAL A 65 -0.71 -6.14 -3.93
N PRO A 66 -1.62 -5.20 -4.25
CA PRO A 66 -1.48 -4.39 -5.47
C PRO A 66 -0.18 -3.57 -5.49
N LEU A 67 0.22 -3.02 -4.34
CA LEU A 67 1.44 -2.24 -4.23
C LEU A 67 2.69 -3.10 -4.40
N LEU A 68 2.73 -4.28 -3.78
CA LEU A 68 3.85 -5.20 -3.94
C LEU A 68 3.96 -5.72 -5.36
N HIS A 69 2.83 -5.98 -6.03
CA HIS A 69 2.81 -6.38 -7.42
C HIS A 69 3.35 -5.28 -8.35
N GLU A 70 2.94 -4.03 -8.17
CA GLU A 70 3.49 -2.93 -8.96
C GLU A 70 4.97 -2.67 -8.66
N LEU A 71 5.40 -2.77 -7.39
CA LEU A 71 6.81 -2.68 -7.04
C LEU A 71 7.63 -3.83 -7.62
N SER A 72 7.12 -5.07 -7.65
CA SER A 72 7.85 -6.20 -8.21
C SER A 72 8.13 -6.00 -9.70
N LYS A 73 7.17 -5.42 -10.44
CA LYS A 73 7.38 -5.01 -11.84
C LYS A 73 8.48 -3.96 -11.97
N LEU A 74 8.46 -2.93 -11.14
CA LEU A 74 9.45 -1.84 -11.19
C LEU A 74 10.88 -2.31 -10.84
N PHE A 75 11.01 -3.25 -9.92
CA PHE A 75 12.28 -3.87 -9.53
C PHE A 75 12.67 -5.10 -10.37
N ALA A 76 11.90 -5.42 -11.42
CA ALA A 76 12.07 -6.63 -12.24
C ALA A 76 12.16 -7.94 -11.42
N LYS A 77 11.42 -8.02 -10.31
CA LYS A 77 11.35 -9.21 -9.44
C LYS A 77 10.20 -10.09 -9.90
N GLN A 78 10.51 -11.37 -10.18
CA GLN A 78 9.53 -12.36 -10.62
C GLN A 78 8.58 -12.81 -9.49
N ARG A 79 8.98 -12.62 -8.23
CA ARG A 79 8.23 -13.07 -7.05
C ARG A 79 8.26 -12.03 -5.94
N TYR A 80 7.19 -11.98 -5.17
CA TYR A 80 7.10 -11.30 -3.88
C TYR A 80 6.35 -12.20 -2.90
N VAL A 81 6.54 -11.97 -1.61
CA VAL A 81 5.96 -12.79 -0.54
C VAL A 81 4.84 -12.02 0.14
N ILE A 82 3.73 -12.69 0.39
CA ILE A 82 2.62 -12.16 1.18
C ILE A 82 2.41 -13.05 2.39
N CYS A 83 2.64 -12.47 3.57
CA CYS A 83 2.28 -13.11 4.81
C CYS A 83 0.75 -13.15 4.93
N ARG A 84 0.22 -14.27 5.42
CA ARG A 84 -1.19 -14.42 5.79
C ARG A 84 -1.29 -14.40 7.30
N LYS A 85 -2.37 -13.83 7.84
CA LYS A 85 -2.61 -13.78 9.29
C LYS A 85 -2.79 -15.18 9.89
N ASN A 86 -3.34 -16.12 9.12
CA ASN A 86 -3.58 -17.50 9.51
C ASN A 86 -3.08 -18.45 8.40
N ILE A 87 -2.67 -19.66 8.79
CA ILE A 87 -2.10 -20.71 7.91
C ILE A 87 -3.19 -21.64 7.33
N HIS A 88 -4.48 -21.36 7.59
CA HIS A 88 -5.61 -22.19 7.14
C HIS A 88 -5.57 -22.48 5.63
#